data_AF-A0A0A0D9Y0-F1
#
_entry.id   AF-A0A0A0D9Y0-F1
#
_cell.length_a   1.000
_cell.length_b   1.000
_cell.length_c   1.000
_cell.angle_alpha   90.00
_cell.angle_beta   90.00
_cell.angle_gamma   90.00
#
_symmetry.space_group_name_H-M   'P 1'
#
loop_
_entity.id
_entity.type
_entity.pdbx_description
1 polymer ?
#
loop_
_entity_poly.entity_id
_entity_poly.type
_entity_poly.pdbx_seq_one_letter_code
_entity_poly.pdbx_strand_id
1 'polypeptide(L)'
;MPARKNPGGGVKQDKIWRDAIHRAVKRRMGGEGNPQALDQLADQLVAAGLGGDVSALKEIGDRLDGKPKQQVEHSGEDGGPLRVEVIRFSAGD
;
A
#
# COMPACT_ATOMS: atom_id res chain seq x y z
N MET A 1 -20.05 -4.48 -24.67
CA MET A 1 -19.83 -3.42 -23.65
C MET A 1 -18.33 -3.24 -23.46
N PRO A 2 -17.70 -2.13 -23.87
CA PRO A 2 -16.28 -1.89 -23.56
C PRO A 2 -16.12 -1.39 -22.12
N ALA A 3 -15.22 -2.01 -21.36
CA ALA A 3 -14.89 -1.61 -20.00
C ALA A 3 -14.36 -0.18 -19.95
N ARG A 4 -15.00 0.70 -19.17
CA ARG A 4 -14.53 2.06 -18.93
C ARG A 4 -13.23 2.02 -18.13
N LYS A 5 -12.14 2.51 -18.73
CA LYS A 5 -10.86 2.74 -18.05
C LYS A 5 -11.08 3.77 -16.94
N ASN A 6 -10.89 3.38 -15.68
CA ASN A 6 -11.03 4.27 -14.54
C ASN A 6 -10.04 5.46 -14.64
N PRO A 7 -10.50 6.72 -14.63
CA PRO A 7 -9.63 7.89 -14.72
C PRO A 7 -8.90 8.24 -13.40
N GLY A 8 -9.21 7.55 -12.29
CA GLY A 8 -8.58 7.76 -10.98
C GLY A 8 -7.18 7.13 -10.81
N GLY A 9 -6.52 6.77 -11.91
CA GLY A 9 -5.16 6.26 -11.89
C GLY A 9 -4.14 7.39 -11.78
N GLY A 10 -4.21 8.21 -10.72
CA GLY A 10 -3.15 9.15 -10.41
C GLY A 10 -1.81 8.42 -10.51
N VAL A 11 -0.78 9.07 -11.08
CA VAL A 11 0.57 8.51 -11.10
C VAL A 11 0.99 8.42 -9.62
N LYS A 12 0.70 7.26 -9.02
CA LYS A 12 0.63 7.07 -7.58
C LYS A 12 1.99 7.40 -6.99
N GLN A 13 2.10 8.42 -6.13
CA GLN A 13 3.34 8.68 -5.39
C GLN A 13 3.85 7.41 -4.70
N ASP A 14 2.93 6.56 -4.24
CA ASP A 14 3.21 5.22 -3.72
C ASP A 14 4.06 4.36 -4.67
N LYS A 15 3.82 4.44 -5.99
CA LYS A 15 4.61 3.72 -6.99
C LYS A 15 6.02 4.27 -7.05
N ILE A 16 6.21 5.58 -7.06
CA ILE A 16 7.54 6.21 -7.12
C ILE A 16 8.38 5.82 -5.89
N TRP A 17 7.77 5.90 -4.71
CA TRP A 17 8.44 5.54 -3.46
C TRP A 17 8.77 4.05 -3.37
N ARG A 18 7.79 3.19 -3.64
CA ARG A 18 7.98 1.73 -3.68
C ARG A 18 9.06 1.33 -4.68
N ASP A 19 9.08 1.93 -5.86
CA ASP A 19 10.08 1.64 -6.89
C ASP A 19 11.48 2.15 -6.48
N ALA A 20 11.57 3.23 -5.68
CA ALA A 20 12.83 3.69 -5.08
C ALA A 20 13.35 2.71 -4.01
N ILE A 21 12.47 2.21 -3.14
CA ILE A 21 12.81 1.18 -2.15
C ILE A 21 13.29 -0.09 -2.85
N HIS A 22 12.56 -0.60 -3.85
CA HIS A 22 12.97 -1.80 -4.58
C HIS A 22 14.37 -1.65 -5.20
N ARG A 23 14.66 -0.49 -5.81
CA ARG A 23 16.01 -0.21 -6.33
C ARG A 23 17.06 -0.16 -5.22
N ALA A 24 16.75 0.43 -4.06
CA ALA A 24 17.67 0.48 -2.93
C ALA A 24 17.99 -0.92 -2.38
N VAL A 25 16.98 -1.77 -2.19
CA VAL A 25 17.14 -3.16 -1.75
C VAL A 25 17.98 -3.95 -2.74
N LYS A 26 17.64 -3.89 -4.04
CA LYS A 26 18.40 -4.56 -5.11
C LYS A 26 19.87 -4.13 -5.16
N ARG A 27 20.16 -2.83 -4.94
CA ARG A 27 21.55 -2.31 -4.90
C ARG A 27 22.32 -2.78 -3.68
N ARG A 28 21.68 -2.84 -2.50
CA ARG A 28 22.34 -3.10 -1.20
C ARG A 28 22.55 -4.59 -0.93
N MET A 29 21.67 -5.45 -1.42
CA MET A 29 21.58 -6.87 -1.02
C MET A 29 21.93 -7.86 -2.14
N GLY A 30 22.69 -7.39 -3.14
CA GLY A 30 23.32 -8.24 -4.15
C GLY A 30 22.48 -8.46 -5.41
N GLY A 31 22.52 -7.45 -6.30
CA GLY A 31 22.29 -7.60 -7.74
C GLY A 31 20.84 -7.59 -8.22
N GLU A 32 20.61 -7.04 -9.43
CA GLU A 32 19.31 -7.08 -10.09
C GLU A 32 18.85 -8.53 -10.29
N GLY A 33 17.67 -8.85 -9.75
CA GLY A 33 17.00 -10.14 -9.97
C GLY A 33 17.25 -11.22 -8.93
N ASN A 34 17.92 -10.92 -7.79
CA ASN A 34 18.07 -11.91 -6.73
C ASN A 34 16.83 -11.95 -5.79
N PRO A 35 16.00 -13.00 -5.82
CA PRO A 35 14.85 -13.14 -4.92
C PRO A 35 15.28 -13.17 -3.44
N GLN A 36 16.51 -13.64 -3.18
CA GLN A 36 17.08 -13.79 -1.84
C GLN A 36 17.24 -12.46 -1.10
N ALA A 37 17.26 -11.33 -1.81
CA ALA A 37 17.35 -10.02 -1.17
C ALA A 37 16.09 -9.69 -0.34
N LEU A 38 14.91 -10.14 -0.77
CA LEU A 38 13.67 -9.96 0.00
C LEU A 38 13.57 -11.00 1.12
N ASP A 39 14.06 -12.22 0.88
CA ASP A 39 14.10 -13.26 1.91
C ASP A 39 14.97 -12.84 3.09
N GLN A 40 16.14 -12.25 2.85
CA GLN A 40 17.01 -11.73 3.91
C GLN A 40 16.36 -10.59 4.71
N LEU A 41 15.52 -9.75 4.09
CA LEU A 41 14.77 -8.74 4.82
C LEU A 41 13.63 -9.35 5.64
N ALA A 42 12.99 -10.41 5.14
CA ALA A 42 12.00 -11.16 5.91
C ALA A 42 12.65 -11.83 7.13
N ASP A 43 13.83 -12.43 6.98
CA ASP A 43 14.59 -13.01 8.09
C ASP A 43 14.91 -11.97 9.17
N GLN A 44 15.32 -10.75 8.77
CA GLN A 44 15.55 -9.64 9.69
C GLN A 44 14.28 -9.20 10.42
N LEU A 45 13.15 -9.13 9.71
CA LEU A 45 11.85 -8.80 10.31
C LEU A 45 11.46 -9.83 11.38
N VAL A 46 11.63 -11.12 11.09
CA VAL A 46 11.36 -12.20 12.04
C VAL A 46 12.31 -12.13 13.23
N ALA A 47 13.60 -11.92 13.00
CA ALA A 47 14.59 -11.78 14.07
C ALA A 47 14.28 -10.60 15.00
N ALA A 48 13.87 -9.45 14.45
CA ALA A 48 13.42 -8.29 15.24
C ALA A 48 12.20 -8.62 16.10
N GLY A 49 11.21 -9.34 15.53
CA GLY A 49 10.03 -9.79 16.27
C GLY A 49 10.39 -10.75 17.42
N LEU A 50 11.27 -11.73 17.17
CA LEU A 50 11.78 -12.64 18.22
C LEU A 50 12.56 -11.89 19.30
N GLY A 51 13.21 -10.78 18.95
CA GLY A 51 13.87 -9.86 19.88
C GLY A 51 12.92 -8.98 20.69
N GLY A 52 11.61 -9.06 20.46
CA GLY A 52 10.59 -8.30 21.20
C GLY A 52 10.13 -7.00 20.54
N ASP A 53 10.51 -6.72 19.28
CA ASP A 53 9.97 -5.58 18.56
C ASP A 53 8.47 -5.80 18.24
N VAL A 54 7.61 -5.08 18.97
CA VAL A 54 6.15 -5.16 18.84
C VAL A 54 5.67 -4.71 17.45
N SER A 55 6.36 -3.77 16.80
CA SER A 55 6.01 -3.35 15.43
C SER A 55 6.30 -4.46 14.43
N ALA A 56 7.43 -5.16 14.59
CA ALA A 56 7.77 -6.31 13.76
C ALA A 56 6.77 -7.46 13.95
N LEU A 57 6.42 -7.77 15.22
CA LEU A 57 5.41 -8.77 15.55
C LEU A 57 4.05 -8.45 14.91
N LYS A 58 3.64 -7.18 14.94
CA LYS A 58 2.41 -6.73 14.28
C LYS A 58 2.46 -6.90 12.78
N GLU A 59 3.54 -6.48 12.11
CA GLU A 59 3.67 -6.63 10.66
C GLU A 59 3.65 -8.12 10.25
N ILE A 60 4.30 -9.00 11.02
CA ILE A 60 4.27 -10.45 10.79
C ILE A 60 2.83 -10.97 10.89
N GLY A 61 2.09 -10.65 11.96
CA GLY A 61 0.69 -11.04 12.12
C GLY A 61 -0.20 -10.51 10.99
N ASP A 62 -0.07 -9.22 10.64
CA ASP A 62 -0.80 -8.58 9.55
C ASP A 62 -0.55 -9.27 8.18
N ARG A 63 0.61 -9.93 7.97
CA ARG A 63 0.94 -10.66 6.73
C ARG A 63 0.52 -12.12 6.72
N LEU A 64 0.57 -12.81 7.87
CA LEU A 64 0.21 -14.23 7.97
C LEU A 64 -1.30 -14.42 8.14
N ASP A 65 -1.91 -13.66 9.05
CA ASP A 65 -3.33 -13.79 9.42
C ASP A 65 -4.20 -12.72 8.73
N GLY A 66 -3.55 -11.75 8.08
CA GLY A 66 -4.21 -10.63 7.42
C GLY A 66 -4.48 -9.46 8.37
N LYS A 67 -4.73 -8.28 7.79
CA LYS A 67 -5.08 -7.09 8.58
C LYS A 67 -6.52 -7.18 9.09
N PRO A 68 -6.78 -6.82 10.36
CA PRO A 68 -8.14 -6.61 10.84
C PRO A 68 -8.88 -5.64 9.91
N LYS A 69 -10.18 -5.89 9.68
CA LYS A 69 -11.01 -4.96 8.90
C LYS A 69 -10.97 -3.59 9.55
N GLN A 70 -10.55 -2.59 8.78
CA GLN A 70 -10.61 -1.21 9.23
C GLN A 70 -12.09 -0.79 9.29
N GLN A 71 -12.57 -0.44 10.48
CA GLN A 71 -13.85 0.22 10.63
C GLN A 71 -13.63 1.72 10.39
N VAL A 72 -14.16 2.23 9.28
CA VAL A 72 -14.13 3.66 8.97
C VAL A 72 -15.56 4.17 9.08
N GLU A 73 -15.77 5.11 9.99
CA GLU A 73 -16.99 5.90 10.03
C GLU A 73 -16.86 7.05 9.02
N HIS A 74 -17.82 7.15 8.11
CA HIS A 74 -17.84 8.22 7.12
C HIS A 74 -18.96 9.20 7.48
N SER A 75 -18.57 10.44 7.75
CA SER A 75 -19.49 11.56 7.99
C SER A 75 -19.18 12.72 7.05
N GLY A 76 -20.19 13.55 6.80
CA GLY A 76 -20.04 14.85 6.17
C GLY A 76 -19.44 15.88 7.12
N GLU A 77 -19.46 17.14 6.68
CA GLU A 77 -19.01 18.30 7.45
C GLU A 77 -19.68 18.32 8.84
N ASP A 78 -18.88 18.58 9.88
CA ASP A 78 -19.28 18.60 11.29
C ASP A 78 -20.02 17.34 11.79
N GLY A 79 -19.73 16.17 11.21
CA GLY A 79 -20.40 14.92 11.57
C GLY A 79 -21.78 14.76 10.93
N GLY A 80 -22.17 15.67 10.04
CA GLY A 80 -23.44 15.65 9.33
C GLY A 80 -23.52 14.61 8.21
N PRO A 81 -24.59 14.62 7.41
CA PRO A 81 -24.75 13.69 6.29
C PRO A 81 -23.74 13.97 5.16
N LEU A 82 -23.29 12.91 4.49
CA LEU A 82 -22.49 13.02 3.27
C LEU A 82 -23.32 13.70 2.16
N ARG A 83 -22.83 14.82 1.63
CA ARG A 83 -23.43 15.49 0.47
C ARG A 83 -22.81 14.93 -0.81
N VAL A 84 -23.64 14.45 -1.73
CA VAL A 84 -23.20 13.87 -3.00
C VAL A 84 -23.72 14.74 -4.14
N GLU A 85 -22.80 15.33 -4.91
CA GLU A 85 -23.13 16.06 -6.15
C GLU A 85 -22.70 15.25 -7.36
N VAL A 86 -23.63 14.98 -8.28
CA VAL A 86 -23.36 14.24 -9.51
C VAL A 86 -23.15 15.22 -10.65
N ILE A 87 -21.89 15.40 -11.07
CA ILE A 87 -21.54 16.27 -12.19
C ILE A 87 -21.41 15.41 -13.46
N ARG A 88 -22.15 15.79 -14.51
CA ARG A 88 -22.00 15.19 -15.84
C ARG A 88 -21.09 16.07 -16.70
N PHE A 89 -19.92 15.52 -17.06
CA PHE A 89 -19.04 16.15 -18.03
C PHE A 89 -19.53 15.80 -19.45
N SER A 90 -19.91 16.81 -20.24
CA SER A 90 -20.07 16.67 -21.70
C SER A 90 -18.71 16.88 -22.37
N ALA A 91 -18.32 15.99 -23.28
CA ALA A 91 -17.21 16.25 -24.18
C ALA A 91 -17.64 17.39 -25.12
N GLY A 92 -16.98 18.54 -25.03
CA GLY A 92 -17.13 19.63 -26.00
C GLY A 92 -16.50 19.24 -27.34
N ASP A 93 -17.08 19.78 -28.41
CA ASP A 93 -16.73 19.59 -29.83
C ASP A 93 -15.26 19.84 -30.18
#